data_AF-A0A1A8P5M5-F1
#
_entry.id   AF-A0A1A8P5M5-F1
#
_cell.length_a   1.000
_cell.length_b   1.000
_cell.length_c   1.000
_cell.angle_alpha   90.00
_cell.angle_beta   90.00
_cell.angle_gamma   90.00
#
_symmetry.space_group_name_H-M   'P 1'
#
loop_
_entity.id
_entity.type
_entity.pdbx_description
1 polymer ?
#
loop_
_entity_poly.entity_id
_entity_poly.type
_entity_poly.pdbx_seq_one_letter_code
_entity_poly.pdbx_strand_id
1 'polypeptide(L)'
;MILEFAALSRLSGQSVFEEHARKALDVLWERRQKGSDLVGTVINIHNGEWVRRESGVGAGIDSYYEYLMKAYILLGDHVYLQRFNTHYSAIMKYISQPPLLLNVHMHNPTVGVRSWMDSLLAFFPGLQVLRGDLKPAIETHEMLYQVTKQHKFLPEAFTTEFRVHWGQHLLRPEFAESTYYLYKATGDPYYLRVGQSIVEKLNTYARVPCGFAAVQDVRTGTHEDRMDSFFLAEMFKYLYLMFSEKSQLPINIDDYIFTTEAHLLPVTLSINQAPSQANTTEDTFVSHDEDLFTHSCPSTETLFPNNPSFAKTIRDGYKYLTGVGRALHSLPAREIELPLHDNGIEPMEFLKSMGISLTSLKEMTLGDPTTQKEQKGVYRVRIVAEVGATPEEEAVVPHVVQLISPPFLGRTVLTAGPAKFGMDLTKQEHGVKGSIVKASPYTACGPVDNAAELKGRIALVLRGDCMFAAKARWLQQTGAIGVIFIDHREGSNSDETPLFQMVGDGDSTEDITLPLVFLFSREGAVLTAALEEHHNVDVLLLPKERQLGHDKMEKPISMNIKLLLTQEGEMEENSAGGPTLQFVLENEEVFSKEELIGSEQQDGRTQPCSADSSQSLNSNTGPET
;
A
#
# COMPACT_ATOMS: atom_id res chain seq x y z
N MET A 1 -4.74 -13.15 -27.39
CA MET A 1 -5.02 -13.38 -28.82
C MET A 1 -4.42 -14.67 -29.40
N ILE A 2 -3.25 -15.15 -28.96
CA ILE A 2 -2.63 -16.34 -29.59
C ILE A 2 -3.54 -17.57 -29.56
N LEU A 3 -4.31 -17.79 -28.49
CA LEU A 3 -5.24 -18.92 -28.36
C LEU A 3 -6.35 -18.89 -29.42
N GLU A 4 -7.07 -17.78 -29.53
CA GLU A 4 -8.21 -17.65 -30.44
C GLU A 4 -7.74 -17.65 -31.89
N PHE A 5 -6.62 -17.00 -32.17
CA PHE A 5 -6.09 -16.89 -33.54
C PHE A 5 -5.47 -18.20 -34.00
N ALA A 6 -4.84 -18.95 -33.09
CA ALA A 6 -4.41 -20.33 -33.38
C ALA A 6 -5.64 -21.21 -33.63
N ALA A 7 -6.65 -21.18 -32.77
CA ALA A 7 -7.89 -21.93 -32.97
C ALA A 7 -8.56 -21.59 -34.32
N LEU A 8 -8.67 -20.31 -34.67
CA LEU A 8 -9.18 -19.86 -35.96
C LEU A 8 -8.35 -20.37 -37.13
N SER A 9 -7.02 -20.38 -37.01
CA SER A 9 -6.12 -20.91 -38.05
C SER A 9 -6.32 -22.40 -38.27
N ARG A 10 -6.45 -23.17 -37.18
CA ARG A 10 -6.69 -24.62 -37.24
C ARG A 10 -8.07 -24.96 -37.80
N LEU A 11 -9.10 -24.17 -37.48
CA LEU A 11 -10.46 -24.39 -37.97
C LEU A 11 -10.65 -23.94 -39.43
N SER A 12 -9.99 -22.85 -39.84
CA SER A 12 -10.09 -22.31 -41.20
C SER A 12 -9.10 -22.92 -42.20
N GLY A 13 -8.03 -23.55 -41.69
CA GLY A 13 -6.89 -24.01 -42.49
C GLY A 13 -5.93 -22.90 -42.93
N GLN A 14 -6.15 -21.64 -42.51
CA GLN A 14 -5.30 -20.50 -42.86
C GLN A 14 -4.36 -20.15 -41.70
N SER A 15 -3.04 -20.32 -41.86
CA SER A 15 -2.05 -20.04 -40.81
C SER A 15 -1.86 -18.57 -40.48
N VAL A 16 -2.41 -17.68 -41.32
CA VAL A 16 -2.20 -16.22 -41.25
C VAL A 16 -2.55 -15.67 -39.86
N PHE A 17 -3.63 -16.14 -39.24
CA PHE A 17 -4.03 -15.60 -37.93
C PHE A 17 -3.02 -15.98 -36.83
N GLU A 18 -2.63 -17.26 -36.74
CA GLU A 18 -1.65 -17.73 -35.76
C GLU A 18 -0.30 -17.03 -35.96
N GLU A 19 0.15 -16.90 -37.20
CA GLU A 19 1.43 -16.26 -37.52
C GLU A 19 1.48 -14.79 -37.08
N HIS A 20 0.40 -14.03 -37.28
CA HIS A 20 0.36 -12.63 -36.86
C HIS A 20 0.30 -12.50 -35.32
N ALA A 21 -0.47 -13.36 -34.66
CA ALA A 21 -0.54 -13.36 -33.20
C ALA A 21 0.80 -13.78 -32.57
N ARG A 22 1.48 -14.77 -33.15
CA ARG A 22 2.81 -15.22 -32.73
C ARG A 22 3.85 -14.12 -32.87
N LYS A 23 3.90 -13.45 -34.04
CA LYS A 23 4.81 -12.31 -34.28
C LYS A 23 4.63 -11.20 -33.24
N ALA A 24 3.39 -10.88 -32.88
CA ALA A 24 3.13 -9.87 -31.85
C ALA A 24 3.70 -10.30 -30.47
N LEU A 25 3.52 -11.57 -30.10
CA LEU A 25 4.06 -12.11 -28.85
C LEU A 25 5.59 -12.17 -28.84
N ASP A 26 6.20 -12.49 -29.98
CA ASP A 26 7.66 -12.49 -30.16
C ASP A 26 8.24 -11.09 -29.93
N VAL A 27 7.60 -10.05 -30.49
CA VAL A 27 8.01 -8.66 -30.25
C VAL A 27 7.88 -8.29 -28.77
N LEU A 28 6.80 -8.68 -28.08
CA LEU A 28 6.66 -8.41 -26.65
C LEU A 28 7.75 -9.10 -25.82
N TRP A 29 8.08 -10.34 -26.16
CA TRP A 29 9.16 -11.10 -25.52
C TRP A 29 10.54 -10.45 -25.72
N GLU A 30 10.82 -9.95 -26.93
CA GLU A 30 12.06 -9.24 -27.25
C GLU A 30 12.19 -7.89 -26.52
N ARG A 31 11.05 -7.23 -26.27
CA ARG A 31 10.99 -5.93 -25.59
C ARG A 31 11.04 -6.01 -24.07
N ARG A 32 11.11 -7.20 -23.47
CA ARG A 32 11.26 -7.34 -22.02
C ARG A 32 12.57 -6.74 -21.51
N GLN A 33 12.60 -6.37 -20.24
CA GLN A 33 13.84 -5.93 -19.61
C GLN A 33 14.76 -7.13 -19.35
N LYS A 34 15.93 -7.20 -20.01
CA LYS A 34 16.84 -8.37 -19.92
C LYS A 34 17.39 -8.64 -18.51
N GLY A 35 17.43 -7.65 -17.63
CA GLY A 35 17.96 -7.82 -16.26
C GLY A 35 16.95 -8.34 -15.25
N SER A 36 15.65 -8.11 -15.47
CA SER A 36 14.57 -8.52 -14.57
C SER A 36 13.63 -9.54 -15.19
N ASP A 37 13.68 -9.73 -16.51
CA ASP A 37 12.72 -10.46 -17.32
C ASP A 37 11.27 -10.00 -17.14
N LEU A 38 11.06 -8.77 -16.69
CA LEU A 38 9.73 -8.15 -16.56
C LEU A 38 9.35 -7.37 -17.83
N VAL A 39 8.05 -7.21 -18.03
CA VAL A 39 7.46 -6.40 -19.12
C VAL A 39 6.63 -5.26 -18.53
N GLY A 40 6.39 -4.20 -19.31
CA GLY A 40 5.52 -3.10 -18.88
C GLY A 40 4.04 -3.39 -19.14
N THR A 41 3.16 -2.50 -18.68
CA THR A 41 1.70 -2.62 -18.92
C THR A 41 1.24 -1.96 -20.22
N VAL A 42 1.93 -0.94 -20.72
CA VAL A 42 1.53 -0.22 -21.94
C VAL A 42 2.72 -0.02 -22.86
N ILE A 43 2.59 -0.49 -24.10
CA ILE A 43 3.60 -0.38 -25.16
C ILE A 43 3.12 0.53 -26.29
N ASN A 44 4.02 1.34 -26.83
CA ASN A 44 3.76 2.15 -28.02
C ASN A 44 4.02 1.29 -29.28
N ILE A 45 2.99 1.11 -30.11
CA ILE A 45 3.04 0.26 -31.31
C ILE A 45 3.92 0.80 -32.43
N HIS A 46 4.24 2.10 -32.44
CA HIS A 46 5.02 2.71 -33.51
C HIS A 46 6.53 2.56 -33.30
N ASN A 47 7.01 2.66 -32.05
CA ASN A 47 8.44 2.56 -31.73
C ASN A 47 8.81 1.31 -30.90
N GLY A 48 7.82 0.61 -30.34
CA GLY A 48 8.00 -0.58 -29.49
C GLY A 48 8.53 -0.26 -28.09
N GLU A 49 8.40 0.98 -27.61
CA GLU A 49 8.82 1.38 -26.28
C GLU A 49 7.70 1.26 -25.24
N TRP A 50 8.06 0.88 -24.02
CA TRP A 50 7.13 0.84 -22.88
C TRP A 50 6.84 2.26 -22.37
N VAL A 51 5.58 2.67 -22.51
CA VAL A 51 5.04 3.94 -22.01
C VAL A 51 4.79 3.83 -20.51
N ARG A 52 4.10 2.76 -20.08
CA ARG A 52 3.95 2.43 -18.65
C ARG A 52 4.86 1.24 -18.34
N ARG A 53 5.83 1.50 -17.47
CA ARG A 53 6.93 0.60 -17.09
C ARG A 53 6.72 -0.09 -15.75
N GLU A 54 5.53 0.06 -15.18
CA GLU A 54 5.09 -0.74 -14.05
C GLU A 54 4.87 -2.18 -14.54
N SER A 55 5.24 -3.14 -13.70
CA SER A 55 5.07 -4.56 -13.92
C SER A 55 4.40 -5.16 -12.69
N GLY A 56 3.49 -6.09 -12.91
CA GLY A 56 2.74 -6.75 -11.86
C GLY A 56 2.14 -8.04 -12.39
N VAL A 57 1.15 -8.56 -11.69
CA VAL A 57 0.30 -9.65 -12.20
C VAL A 57 -1.13 -9.18 -12.45
N GLY A 58 -1.49 -7.96 -12.09
CA GLY A 58 -2.84 -7.43 -12.21
C GLY A 58 -3.12 -6.75 -13.55
N ALA A 59 -3.94 -5.69 -13.47
CA ALA A 59 -4.53 -5.03 -14.62
C ALA A 59 -3.51 -4.65 -15.72
N GLY A 60 -3.75 -5.13 -16.93
CA GLY A 60 -3.00 -4.74 -18.14
C GLY A 60 -1.82 -5.66 -18.51
N ILE A 61 -1.48 -6.64 -17.68
CA ILE A 61 -0.51 -7.72 -17.99
C ILE A 61 -1.04 -9.12 -17.71
N ASP A 62 -2.01 -9.26 -16.80
CA ASP A 62 -2.69 -10.50 -16.43
C ASP A 62 -2.69 -11.60 -17.52
N SER A 63 -3.50 -11.40 -18.56
CA SER A 63 -3.78 -12.34 -19.64
C SER A 63 -2.58 -12.59 -20.55
N TYR A 64 -1.55 -11.73 -20.55
CA TYR A 64 -0.30 -12.01 -21.27
C TYR A 64 0.41 -13.23 -20.67
N TYR A 65 0.54 -13.30 -19.34
CA TYR A 65 1.14 -14.44 -18.67
C TYR A 65 0.27 -15.69 -18.77
N GLU A 66 -1.04 -15.51 -18.66
CA GLU A 66 -2.02 -16.57 -18.82
C GLU A 66 -1.90 -17.25 -20.19
N TYR A 67 -1.77 -16.45 -21.26
CA TYR A 67 -1.74 -16.96 -22.62
C TYR A 67 -0.43 -17.67 -22.94
N LEU A 68 0.69 -17.33 -22.32
CA LEU A 68 1.93 -18.08 -22.48
C LEU A 68 1.77 -19.52 -21.98
N MET A 69 1.23 -19.71 -20.78
CA MET A 69 1.02 -21.05 -20.24
C MET A 69 -0.06 -21.82 -21.02
N LYS A 70 -1.21 -21.18 -21.27
CA LYS A 70 -2.34 -21.82 -21.96
C LYS A 70 -2.02 -22.12 -23.43
N ALA A 71 -1.21 -21.30 -24.10
CA ALA A 71 -0.78 -21.58 -25.48
C ALA A 71 0.16 -22.78 -25.55
N TYR A 72 1.03 -22.98 -24.55
CA TYR A 72 1.80 -24.22 -24.45
C TYR A 72 0.87 -25.44 -24.36
N ILE A 73 -0.14 -25.39 -23.49
CA ILE A 73 -1.10 -26.49 -23.33
C ILE A 73 -1.87 -26.76 -24.64
N LEU A 74 -2.29 -25.72 -25.36
CA LEU A 74 -3.08 -25.86 -26.58
C LEU A 74 -2.25 -26.23 -27.82
N LEU A 75 -1.03 -25.69 -27.96
CA LEU A 75 -0.23 -25.80 -29.18
C LEU A 75 0.95 -26.76 -29.05
N GLY A 76 1.33 -27.13 -27.83
CA GLY A 76 2.47 -28.02 -27.54
C GLY A 76 3.85 -27.41 -27.83
N ASP A 77 3.93 -26.10 -28.07
CA ASP A 77 5.18 -25.43 -28.42
C ASP A 77 5.94 -24.97 -27.17
N HIS A 78 7.11 -25.58 -26.95
CA HIS A 78 7.97 -25.35 -25.78
C HIS A 78 8.45 -23.90 -25.65
N VAL A 79 8.45 -23.12 -26.74
CA VAL A 79 8.82 -21.69 -26.68
C VAL A 79 7.90 -20.94 -25.72
N TYR A 80 6.59 -21.22 -25.73
CA TYR A 80 5.65 -20.54 -24.83
C TYR A 80 5.90 -20.92 -23.37
N LEU A 81 6.19 -22.19 -23.10
CA LEU A 81 6.51 -22.68 -21.76
C LEU A 81 7.80 -22.05 -21.23
N GLN A 82 8.85 -21.99 -22.05
CA GLN A 82 10.12 -21.38 -21.67
C GLN A 82 9.91 -19.90 -21.28
N ARG A 83 9.18 -19.15 -22.12
CA ARG A 83 8.85 -17.74 -21.86
C ARG A 83 8.03 -17.57 -20.58
N PHE A 84 7.03 -18.43 -20.37
CA PHE A 84 6.24 -18.44 -19.15
C PHE A 84 7.12 -18.70 -17.93
N ASN A 85 7.98 -19.73 -17.97
CA ASN A 85 8.87 -20.08 -16.86
C ASN A 85 9.84 -18.94 -16.51
N THR A 86 10.41 -18.28 -17.52
CA THR A 86 11.27 -17.11 -17.30
C THR A 86 10.52 -15.98 -16.59
N HIS A 87 9.33 -15.62 -17.08
CA HIS A 87 8.50 -14.59 -16.45
C HIS A 87 8.02 -14.99 -15.05
N TYR A 88 7.63 -16.26 -14.87
CA TYR A 88 7.16 -16.77 -13.58
C TYR A 88 8.24 -16.68 -12.50
N SER A 89 9.47 -17.10 -12.82
CA SER A 89 10.61 -16.98 -11.91
C SER A 89 10.89 -15.52 -11.55
N ALA A 90 10.76 -14.59 -12.51
CA ALA A 90 10.89 -13.16 -12.25
C ALA A 90 9.77 -12.62 -11.35
N ILE A 91 8.51 -13.01 -11.59
CA ILE A 91 7.36 -12.63 -10.78
C ILE A 91 7.55 -13.12 -9.34
N MET A 92 7.89 -14.40 -9.15
CA MET A 92 8.10 -14.96 -7.82
C MET A 92 9.29 -14.33 -7.09
N LYS A 93 10.29 -13.83 -7.82
CA LYS A 93 11.46 -13.17 -7.23
C LYS A 93 11.21 -11.71 -6.84
N TYR A 94 10.52 -10.94 -7.67
CA TYR A 94 10.43 -9.48 -7.54
C TYR A 94 9.04 -8.97 -7.13
N ILE A 95 7.97 -9.62 -7.57
CA ILE A 95 6.58 -9.17 -7.36
C ILE A 95 5.95 -9.91 -6.18
N SER A 96 6.27 -11.19 -6.01
CA SER A 96 5.70 -12.02 -4.94
C SER A 96 6.35 -11.72 -3.59
N GLN A 97 5.54 -11.26 -2.65
CA GLN A 97 5.90 -11.09 -1.24
C GLN A 97 4.81 -11.75 -0.40
N PRO A 98 4.85 -13.08 -0.20
CA PRO A 98 3.72 -13.82 0.36
C PRO A 98 3.16 -13.18 1.65
N PRO A 99 1.83 -12.97 1.73
CA PRO A 99 0.77 -13.38 0.78
C PRO A 99 0.41 -12.32 -0.29
N LEU A 100 1.19 -11.25 -0.44
CA LEU A 100 0.93 -10.09 -1.28
C LEU A 100 1.62 -10.20 -2.65
N LEU A 101 1.01 -9.59 -3.68
CA LEU A 101 1.57 -9.45 -5.03
C LEU A 101 1.59 -7.96 -5.40
N LEU A 102 2.74 -7.31 -5.27
CA LEU A 102 2.86 -5.85 -5.41
C LEU A 102 3.54 -5.45 -6.72
N ASN A 103 3.02 -4.38 -7.34
CA ASN A 103 3.56 -3.89 -8.60
C ASN A 103 4.93 -3.21 -8.39
N VAL A 104 5.88 -3.55 -9.25
CA VAL A 104 7.26 -3.05 -9.23
C VAL A 104 7.61 -2.36 -10.54
N HIS A 105 8.70 -1.60 -10.56
CA HIS A 105 9.18 -1.00 -11.80
C HIS A 105 10.01 -2.00 -12.61
N MET A 106 9.73 -2.16 -13.91
CA MET A 106 10.36 -3.20 -14.73
C MET A 106 11.89 -3.09 -14.81
N HIS A 107 12.44 -1.86 -14.84
CA HIS A 107 13.90 -1.64 -14.93
C HIS A 107 14.60 -1.70 -13.57
N ASN A 108 13.87 -1.40 -12.50
CA ASN A 108 14.39 -1.38 -11.15
C ASN A 108 13.38 -2.05 -10.21
N PRO A 109 13.39 -3.39 -10.13
CA PRO A 109 12.36 -4.14 -9.43
C PRO A 109 12.39 -3.97 -7.90
N THR A 110 13.40 -3.30 -7.33
CA THR A 110 13.43 -2.98 -5.89
C THR A 110 12.48 -1.84 -5.52
N VAL A 111 12.00 -1.08 -6.51
CA VAL A 111 11.09 0.05 -6.29
C VAL A 111 9.67 -0.40 -6.55
N GLY A 112 8.86 -0.43 -5.48
CA GLY A 112 7.40 -0.59 -5.59
C GLY A 112 6.77 0.63 -6.27
N VAL A 113 5.88 0.39 -7.23
CA VAL A 113 5.21 1.47 -7.98
C VAL A 113 3.86 1.81 -7.35
N ARG A 114 3.17 0.80 -6.82
CA ARG A 114 1.84 0.96 -6.20
C ARG A 114 1.84 0.34 -4.80
N SER A 115 1.14 0.98 -3.88
CA SER A 115 0.87 0.49 -2.52
C SER A 115 -0.45 -0.28 -2.40
N TRP A 116 -1.05 -0.65 -3.54
CA TRP A 116 -2.33 -1.32 -3.62
C TRP A 116 -2.31 -2.41 -4.70
N MET A 117 -3.25 -3.34 -4.54
CA MET A 117 -3.50 -4.50 -5.38
C MET A 117 -4.87 -4.36 -6.03
N ASP A 118 -4.99 -4.68 -7.31
CA ASP A 118 -6.28 -4.76 -7.99
C ASP A 118 -6.96 -6.12 -7.77
N SER A 119 -8.27 -6.20 -7.98
CA SER A 119 -9.01 -7.46 -7.92
C SER A 119 -8.66 -8.41 -9.06
N LEU A 120 -8.16 -7.89 -10.19
CA LEU A 120 -7.87 -8.68 -11.38
C LEU A 120 -6.77 -9.70 -11.11
N LEU A 121 -5.80 -9.41 -10.24
CA LEU A 121 -4.77 -10.38 -9.82
C LEU A 121 -5.34 -11.71 -9.26
N ALA A 122 -6.62 -11.75 -8.90
CA ALA A 122 -7.26 -12.92 -8.34
C ALA A 122 -7.31 -14.13 -9.30
N PHE A 123 -6.97 -13.99 -10.59
CA PHE A 123 -6.82 -15.12 -11.52
C PHE A 123 -5.48 -15.85 -11.34
N PHE A 124 -4.46 -15.16 -10.81
CA PHE A 124 -3.08 -15.66 -10.74
C PHE A 124 -2.94 -16.95 -9.94
N PRO A 125 -3.65 -17.17 -8.81
CA PRO A 125 -3.67 -18.47 -8.15
C PRO A 125 -4.14 -19.62 -9.06
N GLY A 126 -5.15 -19.40 -9.92
CA GLY A 126 -5.58 -20.37 -10.92
C GLY A 126 -4.47 -20.70 -11.93
N LEU A 127 -3.71 -19.69 -12.35
CA LEU A 127 -2.54 -19.88 -13.22
C LEU A 127 -1.40 -20.64 -12.53
N GLN A 128 -1.15 -20.37 -11.24
CA GLN A 128 -0.19 -21.11 -10.42
C GLN A 128 -0.60 -22.58 -10.28
N VAL A 129 -1.89 -22.87 -10.12
CA VAL A 129 -2.41 -24.25 -10.13
C VAL A 129 -2.16 -24.94 -11.47
N LEU A 130 -2.37 -24.25 -12.60
CA LEU A 130 -2.09 -24.82 -13.93
C LEU A 130 -0.61 -25.16 -14.13
N ARG A 131 0.30 -24.34 -13.59
CA ARG A 131 1.74 -24.64 -13.53
C ARG A 131 2.04 -25.82 -12.60
N GLY A 132 1.23 -25.99 -11.56
CA GLY A 132 1.44 -26.99 -10.51
C GLY A 132 1.99 -26.45 -9.20
N ASP A 133 2.15 -25.13 -9.07
CA ASP A 133 2.65 -24.50 -7.85
C ASP A 133 1.49 -24.18 -6.89
N LEU A 134 1.08 -25.18 -6.12
CA LEU A 134 -0.12 -25.12 -5.29
C LEU A 134 0.06 -24.34 -3.99
N LYS A 135 1.27 -24.29 -3.41
CA LYS A 135 1.47 -23.64 -2.11
C LYS A 135 1.22 -22.12 -2.20
N PRO A 136 1.91 -21.34 -3.06
CA PRO A 136 1.65 -19.90 -3.20
C PRO A 136 0.23 -19.60 -3.68
N ALA A 137 -0.37 -20.50 -4.48
CA ALA A 137 -1.75 -20.37 -4.92
C ALA A 137 -2.73 -20.39 -3.74
N ILE A 138 -2.55 -21.33 -2.81
CA ILE A 138 -3.39 -21.44 -1.60
C ILE A 138 -3.19 -20.21 -0.70
N GLU A 139 -1.95 -19.73 -0.54
CA GLU A 139 -1.64 -18.55 0.29
C GLU A 139 -2.32 -17.29 -0.23
N THR A 140 -2.18 -17.01 -1.53
CA THR A 140 -2.75 -15.83 -2.18
C THR A 140 -4.28 -15.92 -2.22
N HIS A 141 -4.84 -17.09 -2.54
CA HIS A 141 -6.29 -17.29 -2.57
C HIS A 141 -6.94 -17.10 -1.19
N GLU A 142 -6.31 -17.62 -0.12
CA GLU A 142 -6.83 -17.44 1.23
C GLU A 142 -6.79 -15.97 1.64
N MET A 143 -5.73 -15.22 1.31
CA MET A 143 -5.66 -13.78 1.53
C MET A 143 -6.83 -13.05 0.85
N LEU A 144 -7.08 -13.32 -0.44
CA LEU A 144 -8.20 -12.73 -1.19
C LEU A 144 -9.56 -13.09 -0.58
N TYR A 145 -9.70 -14.33 -0.09
CA TYR A 145 -10.93 -14.75 0.57
C TYR A 145 -11.17 -13.99 1.88
N GLN A 146 -10.12 -13.70 2.64
CA GLN A 146 -10.23 -12.91 3.87
C GLN A 146 -10.60 -11.45 3.60
N VAL A 147 -10.05 -10.84 2.55
CA VAL A 147 -10.47 -9.51 2.07
C VAL A 147 -11.95 -9.53 1.70
N THR A 148 -12.38 -10.55 0.95
CA THR A 148 -13.77 -10.73 0.53
C THR A 148 -14.71 -10.93 1.72
N LYS A 149 -14.28 -11.60 2.80
CA LYS A 149 -15.06 -11.71 4.04
C LYS A 149 -15.22 -10.38 4.75
N GLN A 150 -14.16 -9.56 4.79
CA GLN A 150 -14.16 -8.27 5.45
C GLN A 150 -15.09 -7.26 4.75
N HIS A 151 -15.03 -7.18 3.41
CA HIS A 151 -15.71 -6.14 2.63
C HIS A 151 -16.94 -6.63 1.86
N LYS A 152 -17.49 -7.80 2.20
CA LYS A 152 -18.57 -8.51 1.47
C LYS A 152 -18.13 -9.04 0.11
N PHE A 153 -17.61 -8.18 -0.77
CA PHE A 153 -16.98 -8.55 -2.04
C PHE A 153 -15.50 -8.18 -2.06
N LEU A 154 -14.77 -8.70 -3.04
CA LEU A 154 -13.42 -8.23 -3.34
C LEU A 154 -13.54 -6.84 -4.00
N PRO A 155 -13.01 -5.76 -3.37
CA PRO A 155 -13.00 -4.43 -3.97
C PRO A 155 -12.07 -4.41 -5.19
N GLU A 156 -12.36 -3.53 -6.17
CA GLU A 156 -11.57 -3.37 -7.40
C GLU A 156 -10.10 -3.06 -7.10
N ALA A 157 -9.82 -2.34 -6.01
CA ALA A 157 -8.47 -2.23 -5.47
C ALA A 157 -8.46 -2.15 -3.93
N PHE A 158 -7.44 -2.75 -3.31
CA PHE A 158 -7.22 -2.72 -1.87
C PHE A 158 -5.74 -2.55 -1.50
N THR A 159 -5.48 -1.94 -0.34
CA THR A 159 -4.11 -1.69 0.15
C THR A 159 -3.49 -2.93 0.78
N THR A 160 -2.19 -2.85 1.11
CA THR A 160 -1.44 -3.87 1.85
C THR A 160 -2.03 -4.21 3.22
N GLU A 161 -2.80 -3.29 3.83
CA GLU A 161 -3.51 -3.48 5.09
C GLU A 161 -4.95 -4.01 4.90
N PHE A 162 -5.27 -4.49 3.69
CA PHE A 162 -6.58 -5.01 3.31
C PHE A 162 -7.71 -3.99 3.43
N ARG A 163 -7.40 -2.69 3.32
CA ARG A 163 -8.41 -1.62 3.27
C ARG A 163 -8.87 -1.37 1.85
N VAL A 164 -10.12 -0.98 1.69
CA VAL A 164 -10.69 -0.61 0.38
C VAL A 164 -9.98 0.64 -0.14
N HIS A 165 -9.29 0.51 -1.29
CA HIS A 165 -8.75 1.66 -2.01
C HIS A 165 -9.78 2.15 -3.04
N TRP A 166 -10.28 1.25 -3.88
CA TRP A 166 -11.39 1.48 -4.81
C TRP A 166 -12.52 0.50 -4.51
N GLY A 167 -13.66 1.03 -4.06
CA GLY A 167 -14.76 0.21 -3.55
C GLY A 167 -15.64 -0.44 -4.62
N GLN A 168 -15.42 -0.18 -5.90
CA GLN A 168 -16.22 -0.75 -6.98
C GLN A 168 -16.06 -2.28 -7.01
N HIS A 169 -17.12 -3.00 -7.37
CA HIS A 169 -17.08 -4.42 -7.66
C HIS A 169 -17.98 -4.70 -8.87
N LEU A 170 -17.33 -4.84 -10.03
CA LEU A 170 -17.99 -4.99 -11.33
C LEU A 170 -18.40 -6.45 -11.63
N LEU A 171 -18.68 -7.27 -10.61
CA LEU A 171 -19.00 -8.69 -10.74
C LEU A 171 -17.87 -9.53 -11.41
N ARG A 172 -16.64 -9.13 -11.08
CA ARG A 172 -15.34 -9.70 -11.48
C ARG A 172 -15.25 -11.23 -11.25
N PRO A 173 -14.97 -12.07 -12.27
CA PRO A 173 -14.98 -13.53 -12.16
C PRO A 173 -13.69 -14.17 -11.60
N GLU A 174 -12.59 -13.43 -11.53
CA GLU A 174 -11.23 -13.95 -11.35
C GLU A 174 -11.06 -14.71 -10.03
N PHE A 175 -11.69 -14.25 -8.95
CA PHE A 175 -11.66 -14.95 -7.67
C PHE A 175 -12.36 -16.30 -7.72
N ALA A 176 -13.45 -16.42 -8.48
CA ALA A 176 -14.16 -17.68 -8.65
C ALA A 176 -13.47 -18.63 -9.62
N GLU A 177 -12.80 -18.11 -10.65
CA GLU A 177 -11.91 -18.87 -11.52
C GLU A 177 -10.85 -19.60 -10.68
N SER A 178 -10.10 -18.86 -9.88
CA SER A 178 -9.06 -19.44 -9.01
C SER A 178 -9.63 -20.44 -8.01
N THR A 179 -10.82 -20.16 -7.46
CA THR A 179 -11.52 -21.10 -6.57
C THR A 179 -11.85 -22.42 -7.29
N TYR A 180 -12.29 -22.33 -8.55
CA TYR A 180 -12.58 -23.51 -9.38
C TYR A 180 -11.32 -24.34 -9.67
N TYR A 181 -10.23 -23.70 -10.10
CA TYR A 181 -8.97 -24.41 -10.37
C TYR A 181 -8.39 -25.07 -9.11
N LEU A 182 -8.41 -24.37 -7.97
CA LEU A 182 -7.96 -24.93 -6.69
C LEU A 182 -8.82 -26.11 -6.26
N TYR A 183 -10.14 -26.04 -6.42
CA TYR A 183 -11.02 -27.17 -6.16
C TYR A 183 -10.72 -28.35 -7.09
N LYS A 184 -10.56 -28.10 -8.38
CA LYS A 184 -10.26 -29.12 -9.39
C LYS A 184 -8.93 -29.84 -9.10
N ALA A 185 -7.91 -29.11 -8.66
CA ALA A 185 -6.60 -29.67 -8.35
C ALA A 185 -6.55 -30.38 -6.98
N THR A 186 -7.25 -29.89 -5.95
CA THR A 186 -7.11 -30.43 -4.59
C THR A 186 -8.24 -31.38 -4.19
N GLY A 187 -9.41 -31.28 -4.81
CA GLY A 187 -10.63 -31.97 -4.38
C GLY A 187 -11.16 -31.51 -3.00
N ASP A 188 -10.62 -30.43 -2.44
CA ASP A 188 -10.91 -30.02 -1.07
C ASP A 188 -12.31 -29.36 -0.95
N PRO A 189 -13.23 -29.90 -0.13
CA PRO A 189 -14.56 -29.32 0.10
C PRO A 189 -14.55 -27.90 0.67
N TYR A 190 -13.41 -27.41 1.16
CA TYR A 190 -13.24 -26.01 1.54
C TYR A 190 -13.60 -25.05 0.39
N TYR A 191 -13.12 -25.31 -0.83
CA TYR A 191 -13.37 -24.43 -1.97
C TYR A 191 -14.83 -24.43 -2.41
N LEU A 192 -15.55 -25.52 -2.20
CA LEU A 192 -17.02 -25.55 -2.39
C LEU A 192 -17.73 -24.61 -1.41
N ARG A 193 -17.28 -24.53 -0.15
CA ARG A 193 -17.83 -23.58 0.83
C ARG A 193 -17.48 -22.13 0.47
N VAL A 194 -16.29 -21.88 -0.07
CA VAL A 194 -15.92 -20.56 -0.63
C VAL A 194 -16.86 -20.20 -1.78
N GLY A 195 -17.06 -21.11 -2.74
CA GLY A 195 -18.01 -20.95 -3.84
C GLY A 195 -19.43 -20.67 -3.36
N GLN A 196 -19.88 -21.39 -2.32
CA GLN A 196 -21.21 -21.18 -1.73
C GLN A 196 -21.32 -19.75 -1.18
N SER A 197 -20.28 -19.28 -0.47
CA SER A 197 -20.24 -17.90 0.03
C SER A 197 -20.31 -16.88 -1.10
N ILE A 198 -19.64 -17.12 -2.24
CA ILE A 198 -19.72 -16.24 -3.42
C ILE A 198 -21.17 -16.16 -3.93
N VAL A 199 -21.83 -17.30 -4.12
CA VAL A 199 -23.23 -17.36 -4.60
C VAL A 199 -24.20 -16.65 -3.64
N GLU A 200 -24.06 -16.90 -2.34
CA GLU A 200 -24.90 -16.26 -1.32
C GLU A 200 -24.72 -14.74 -1.32
N LYS A 201 -23.48 -14.26 -1.46
CA LYS A 201 -23.17 -12.83 -1.52
C LYS A 201 -23.70 -12.18 -2.81
N LEU A 202 -23.55 -12.84 -3.96
CA LEU A 202 -24.13 -12.38 -5.22
C LEU A 202 -25.65 -12.23 -5.10
N ASN A 203 -26.33 -13.22 -4.53
CA ASN A 203 -27.78 -13.16 -4.34
C ASN A 203 -28.23 -12.13 -3.31
N THR A 204 -27.43 -11.90 -2.26
CA THR A 204 -27.78 -10.96 -1.18
C THR A 204 -27.53 -9.51 -1.58
N TYR A 205 -26.42 -9.24 -2.26
CA TYR A 205 -25.92 -7.88 -2.45
C TYR A 205 -25.93 -7.40 -3.90
N ALA A 206 -25.93 -8.28 -4.90
CA ALA A 206 -25.87 -7.90 -6.32
C ALA A 206 -27.17 -8.22 -7.10
N ARG A 207 -28.10 -8.99 -6.51
CA ARG A 207 -29.35 -9.38 -7.16
C ARG A 207 -30.32 -8.19 -7.29
N VAL A 208 -30.85 -8.02 -8.49
CA VAL A 208 -31.90 -7.04 -8.82
C VAL A 208 -33.06 -7.73 -9.53
N PRO A 209 -34.26 -7.10 -9.66
CA PRO A 209 -35.43 -7.76 -10.25
C PRO A 209 -35.21 -8.34 -11.66
N CYS A 210 -34.38 -7.70 -12.48
CA CYS A 210 -34.09 -8.10 -13.86
C CYS A 210 -32.81 -8.93 -14.02
N GLY A 211 -32.07 -9.24 -12.94
CA GLY A 211 -30.79 -9.95 -13.05
C GLY A 211 -29.84 -9.64 -11.91
N PHE A 212 -28.62 -9.22 -12.25
CA PHE A 212 -27.58 -8.80 -11.32
C PHE A 212 -27.03 -7.45 -11.75
N ALA A 213 -26.63 -6.63 -10.79
CA ALA A 213 -26.05 -5.31 -11.02
C ALA A 213 -24.68 -5.21 -10.33
N ALA A 214 -23.75 -4.49 -10.97
CA ALA A 214 -22.47 -4.16 -10.37
C ALA A 214 -22.68 -3.35 -9.07
N VAL A 215 -21.74 -3.49 -8.13
CA VAL A 215 -21.76 -2.75 -6.87
C VAL A 215 -20.80 -1.58 -6.99
N GLN A 216 -21.32 -0.36 -6.89
CA GLN A 216 -20.52 0.87 -7.04
C GLN A 216 -19.54 1.07 -5.87
N ASP A 217 -19.95 0.73 -4.66
CA ASP A 217 -19.06 0.72 -3.49
C ASP A 217 -19.45 -0.41 -2.53
N VAL A 218 -18.53 -1.35 -2.29
CA VAL A 218 -18.73 -2.51 -1.40
C VAL A 218 -19.03 -2.11 0.06
N ARG A 219 -18.65 -0.89 0.47
CA ARG A 219 -18.94 -0.36 1.81
C ARG A 219 -20.41 0.02 1.95
N THR A 220 -20.93 0.78 0.98
CA THR A 220 -22.32 1.27 0.99
C THR A 220 -23.31 0.22 0.48
N GLY A 221 -22.88 -0.64 -0.44
CA GLY A 221 -23.72 -1.59 -1.15
C GLY A 221 -24.60 -0.95 -2.23
N THR A 222 -24.27 0.26 -2.69
CA THR A 222 -25.02 0.92 -3.78
C THR A 222 -24.78 0.21 -5.11
N HIS A 223 -25.83 0.10 -5.93
CA HIS A 223 -25.74 -0.53 -7.25
C HIS A 223 -25.41 0.49 -8.34
N GLU A 224 -24.62 0.04 -9.32
CA GLU A 224 -24.48 0.67 -10.62
C GLU A 224 -25.34 -0.11 -11.62
N ASP A 225 -26.17 0.58 -12.42
CA ASP A 225 -27.10 -0.04 -13.37
C ASP A 225 -26.36 -0.60 -14.60
N ARG A 226 -25.56 -1.63 -14.36
CA ARG A 226 -24.67 -2.26 -15.31
C ARG A 226 -24.47 -3.73 -14.97
N MET A 227 -24.55 -4.58 -15.99
CA MET A 227 -24.18 -6.00 -15.91
C MET A 227 -23.30 -6.32 -17.12
N ASP A 228 -22.01 -6.54 -16.88
CA ASP A 228 -21.06 -6.84 -17.94
C ASP A 228 -21.23 -8.27 -18.48
N SER A 229 -20.85 -8.49 -19.74
CA SER A 229 -21.03 -9.78 -20.43
C SER A 229 -20.25 -10.93 -19.79
N PHE A 230 -19.08 -10.64 -19.24
CA PHE A 230 -18.23 -11.63 -18.56
C PHE A 230 -18.93 -12.26 -17.35
N PHE A 231 -19.90 -11.58 -16.73
CA PHE A 231 -20.65 -12.17 -15.63
C PHE A 231 -21.40 -13.44 -16.07
N LEU A 232 -21.95 -13.43 -17.29
CA LEU A 232 -22.61 -14.60 -17.87
C LEU A 232 -21.61 -15.60 -18.45
N ALA A 233 -20.57 -15.09 -19.12
CA ALA A 233 -19.59 -15.94 -19.80
C ALA A 233 -18.67 -16.68 -18.82
N GLU A 234 -18.32 -16.06 -17.69
CA GLU A 234 -17.26 -16.53 -16.80
C GLU A 234 -17.78 -16.85 -15.41
N MET A 235 -18.35 -15.85 -14.72
CA MET A 235 -18.70 -15.96 -13.30
C MET A 235 -19.67 -17.13 -13.07
N PHE A 236 -20.80 -17.18 -13.80
CA PHE A 236 -21.71 -18.33 -13.71
C PHE A 236 -21.14 -19.63 -14.24
N LYS A 237 -20.24 -19.59 -15.23
CA LYS A 237 -19.64 -20.80 -15.78
C LYS A 237 -18.74 -21.47 -14.73
N TYR A 238 -17.85 -20.72 -14.08
CA TYR A 238 -16.97 -21.25 -13.05
C TYR A 238 -17.77 -21.76 -11.83
N LEU A 239 -18.80 -21.03 -11.40
CA LEU A 239 -19.68 -21.50 -10.31
C LEU A 239 -20.44 -22.76 -10.70
N TYR A 240 -21.02 -22.81 -11.91
CA TYR A 240 -21.73 -23.98 -12.41
C TYR A 240 -20.81 -25.20 -12.46
N LEU A 241 -19.61 -25.06 -13.01
CA LEU A 241 -18.62 -26.13 -13.10
C LEU A 241 -18.09 -26.59 -11.74
N MET A 242 -18.01 -25.68 -10.76
CA MET A 242 -17.56 -26.00 -9.41
C MET A 242 -18.55 -26.88 -8.65
N PHE A 243 -19.86 -26.70 -8.87
CA PHE A 243 -20.92 -27.47 -8.19
C PHE A 243 -21.46 -28.65 -9.00
N SER A 244 -21.11 -28.76 -10.27
CA SER A 244 -21.56 -29.86 -11.12
C SER A 244 -20.67 -31.09 -10.97
N GLU A 245 -21.27 -32.27 -10.90
CA GLU A 245 -20.52 -33.52 -10.94
C GLU A 245 -20.07 -33.84 -12.38
N LYS A 246 -18.91 -34.52 -12.54
CA LYS A 246 -18.40 -34.92 -13.87
C LYS A 246 -19.42 -35.75 -14.68
N SER A 247 -20.26 -36.54 -14.00
CA SER A 247 -21.31 -37.36 -14.61
C SER A 247 -22.49 -36.57 -15.18
N GLN A 248 -22.69 -35.33 -14.71
CA GLN A 248 -23.80 -34.46 -15.09
C GLN A 248 -23.45 -33.53 -16.24
N LEU A 249 -22.15 -33.37 -16.53
CA LEU A 249 -21.68 -32.49 -17.59
C LEU A 249 -21.84 -33.17 -18.95
N PRO A 250 -22.37 -32.45 -19.97
CA PRO A 250 -22.57 -33.01 -21.31
C PRO A 250 -21.25 -33.23 -22.06
N ILE A 251 -20.19 -32.57 -21.62
CA ILE A 251 -18.85 -32.64 -22.19
C ILE A 251 -17.83 -32.85 -21.08
N ASN A 252 -16.76 -33.58 -21.39
CA ASN A 252 -15.63 -33.69 -20.50
C ASN A 252 -14.80 -32.41 -20.56
N ILE A 253 -14.82 -31.62 -19.50
CA ILE A 253 -14.10 -30.34 -19.40
C ILE A 253 -12.58 -30.54 -19.43
N ASP A 254 -12.08 -31.73 -19.08
CA ASP A 254 -10.65 -32.02 -19.10
C ASP A 254 -10.07 -32.07 -20.53
N ASP A 255 -10.93 -32.18 -21.55
CA ASP A 255 -10.53 -32.17 -22.97
C ASP A 255 -10.47 -30.76 -23.59
N TYR A 256 -10.70 -29.71 -22.78
CA TYR A 256 -10.75 -28.32 -23.21
C TYR A 256 -9.84 -27.44 -22.36
N ILE A 257 -9.34 -26.36 -22.96
CA ILE A 257 -8.67 -25.25 -22.29
C ILE A 257 -9.57 -24.02 -22.32
N PHE A 258 -9.62 -23.28 -21.21
CA PHE A 258 -10.36 -22.03 -21.11
C PHE A 258 -9.52 -20.88 -21.64
N THR A 259 -10.08 -19.99 -22.47
CA THR A 259 -9.49 -18.66 -22.73
C THR A 259 -9.56 -17.77 -21.47
N THR A 260 -9.05 -16.54 -21.54
CA THR A 260 -9.21 -15.57 -20.44
C THR A 260 -10.69 -15.30 -20.18
N GLU A 261 -11.50 -15.12 -21.23
CA GLU A 261 -12.98 -14.96 -21.16
C GLU A 261 -13.76 -16.29 -20.92
N ALA A 262 -13.12 -17.27 -20.31
CA ALA A 262 -13.66 -18.61 -20.02
C ALA A 262 -14.29 -19.37 -21.21
N HIS A 263 -13.93 -19.06 -22.47
CA HIS A 263 -14.40 -19.83 -23.64
C HIS A 263 -13.63 -21.14 -23.78
N LEU A 264 -14.33 -22.21 -24.15
CA LEU A 264 -13.75 -23.54 -24.26
C LEU A 264 -13.13 -23.74 -25.63
N LEU A 265 -11.83 -24.03 -25.67
CA LEU A 265 -11.11 -24.47 -26.86
C LEU A 265 -10.71 -25.94 -26.71
N PRO A 266 -11.04 -26.83 -27.65
CA PRO A 266 -10.72 -28.23 -27.54
C PRO A 266 -9.21 -28.45 -27.70
N VAL A 267 -8.61 -29.25 -26.81
CA VAL A 267 -7.17 -29.56 -26.84
C VAL A 267 -6.78 -30.34 -28.10
N THR A 268 -7.74 -30.97 -28.78
CA THR A 268 -7.54 -31.65 -30.09
C THR A 268 -7.06 -30.71 -31.20
N LEU A 269 -7.18 -29.39 -31.04
CA LEU A 269 -6.61 -28.41 -31.98
C LEU A 269 -5.07 -28.50 -32.07
N SER A 270 -4.41 -29.05 -31.05
CA SER A 270 -2.98 -29.35 -31.04
C SER A 270 -2.53 -30.31 -32.16
N ILE A 271 -3.42 -31.21 -32.60
CA ILE A 271 -3.06 -32.39 -33.40
C ILE A 271 -2.90 -32.07 -34.90
N ASN A 272 -3.42 -30.93 -35.37
CA ASN A 272 -3.75 -30.81 -36.80
C ASN A 272 -2.69 -30.27 -37.76
N GLN A 273 -1.54 -29.71 -37.35
CA GLN A 273 -0.42 -29.45 -38.28
C GLN A 273 0.92 -29.42 -37.54
N ALA A 274 1.97 -29.91 -38.20
CA ALA A 274 3.35 -29.81 -37.73
C ALA A 274 3.71 -28.36 -37.37
N PRO A 275 4.55 -28.14 -36.35
CA PRO A 275 5.02 -26.81 -35.99
C PRO A 275 5.59 -26.13 -37.24
N SER A 276 5.12 -24.91 -37.53
CA SER A 276 5.69 -24.03 -38.53
C SER A 276 7.21 -24.04 -38.34
N GLN A 277 7.97 -24.32 -39.40
CA GLN A 277 9.43 -24.45 -39.36
C GLN A 277 10.08 -23.24 -38.67
N ALA A 278 10.35 -23.36 -37.37
CA ALA A 278 11.26 -22.48 -36.67
C ALA A 278 12.67 -22.94 -37.04
N ASN A 279 13.50 -22.01 -37.52
CA ASN A 279 14.92 -22.27 -37.72
C ASN A 279 15.51 -22.79 -36.41
N THR A 280 15.93 -24.05 -36.43
CA THR A 280 16.63 -24.71 -35.33
C THR A 280 18.00 -24.06 -35.21
N THR A 281 18.12 -23.01 -34.41
CA THR A 281 19.39 -22.70 -33.75
C THR A 281 19.54 -23.73 -32.64
N GLU A 282 20.45 -24.66 -32.83
CA GLU A 282 20.92 -25.59 -31.80
C GLU A 282 21.55 -24.77 -30.66
N ASP A 283 20.76 -24.36 -29.68
CA ASP A 283 21.29 -23.95 -28.39
C ASP A 283 21.53 -25.21 -27.56
N THR A 284 22.82 -25.52 -27.38
CA THR A 284 23.37 -26.55 -26.51
C THR A 284 22.64 -26.59 -25.16
N PHE A 285 21.86 -27.65 -24.93
CA PHE A 285 21.25 -27.96 -23.65
C PHE A 285 22.34 -28.17 -22.60
N VAL A 286 22.55 -27.19 -21.73
CA VAL A 286 23.28 -27.38 -20.48
C VAL A 286 22.27 -27.86 -19.45
N SER A 287 22.32 -29.16 -19.13
CA SER A 287 21.60 -29.74 -18.00
C SER A 287 22.10 -29.12 -16.69
N HIS A 288 21.41 -28.10 -16.21
CA HIS A 288 21.32 -27.88 -14.77
C HIS A 288 20.11 -28.68 -14.27
N ASP A 289 20.21 -29.25 -13.07
CA ASP A 289 19.16 -30.05 -12.43
C ASP A 289 17.79 -29.34 -12.50
N GLU A 290 16.99 -29.63 -13.52
CA GLU A 290 15.67 -29.03 -13.70
C GLU A 290 14.62 -29.85 -12.94
N ASP A 291 13.82 -29.15 -12.13
CA ASP A 291 12.73 -29.72 -11.33
C ASP A 291 11.81 -30.60 -12.18
N LEU A 292 11.41 -31.76 -11.63
CA LEU A 292 10.52 -32.75 -12.24
C LEU A 292 9.19 -32.18 -12.77
N PHE A 293 8.83 -30.96 -12.35
CA PHE A 293 7.59 -30.26 -12.69
C PHE A 293 7.72 -29.31 -13.89
N THR A 294 8.91 -29.15 -14.46
CA THR A 294 9.13 -28.18 -15.55
C THR A 294 8.46 -28.59 -16.86
N HIS A 295 8.29 -29.91 -17.09
CA HIS A 295 7.77 -30.46 -18.35
C HIS A 295 6.54 -31.35 -18.21
N SER A 296 6.10 -31.64 -16.99
CA SER A 296 4.97 -32.54 -16.74
C SER A 296 3.92 -31.82 -15.89
N CYS A 297 2.66 -31.92 -16.26
CA CYS A 297 1.56 -31.53 -15.37
C CYS A 297 1.71 -32.35 -14.07
N PRO A 298 1.93 -31.73 -12.91
CA PRO A 298 2.10 -32.49 -11.69
C PRO A 298 0.84 -33.29 -11.40
N SER A 299 0.99 -34.59 -11.15
CA SER A 299 -0.11 -35.36 -10.59
C SER A 299 -0.29 -34.94 -9.12
N THR A 300 -1.55 -34.81 -8.70
CA THR A 300 -1.93 -34.50 -7.32
C THR A 300 -1.41 -35.56 -6.36
N GLU A 301 -1.30 -36.82 -6.83
CA GLU A 301 -0.73 -37.95 -6.11
C GLU A 301 0.79 -37.81 -5.88
N THR A 302 1.53 -37.25 -6.85
CA THR A 302 2.98 -36.99 -6.71
C THR A 302 3.29 -35.77 -5.87
N LEU A 303 2.48 -34.70 -5.95
CA LEU A 303 2.70 -33.50 -5.13
C LEU A 303 2.18 -33.69 -3.69
N PHE A 304 1.12 -34.48 -3.51
CA PHE A 304 0.46 -34.69 -2.22
C PHE A 304 0.07 -36.16 -2.05
N PRO A 305 0.97 -37.00 -1.53
CA PRO A 305 0.61 -38.37 -1.16
C PRO A 305 -0.39 -38.32 0.01
N ASN A 306 -1.70 -38.38 -0.30
CA ASN A 306 -2.80 -38.62 0.63
C ASN A 306 -2.82 -37.76 1.92
N ASN A 307 -2.33 -36.50 1.86
CA ASN A 307 -2.37 -35.61 3.03
C ASN A 307 -3.42 -34.49 2.86
N PRO A 308 -4.70 -34.74 3.23
CA PRO A 308 -5.76 -33.74 3.17
C PRO A 308 -5.55 -32.54 4.11
N SER A 309 -4.52 -32.59 4.98
CA SER A 309 -4.23 -31.51 5.93
C SER A 309 -3.30 -30.43 5.37
N PHE A 310 -2.55 -30.66 4.28
CA PHE A 310 -1.56 -29.71 3.78
C PHE A 310 -2.17 -28.34 3.43
N ALA A 311 -3.21 -28.33 2.60
CA ALA A 311 -3.91 -27.11 2.23
C ALA A 311 -4.57 -26.44 3.45
N LYS A 312 -5.03 -27.24 4.42
CA LYS A 312 -5.60 -26.74 5.67
C LYS A 312 -4.54 -26.03 6.52
N THR A 313 -3.34 -26.60 6.67
CA THR A 313 -2.25 -25.99 7.44
C THR A 313 -1.84 -24.63 6.89
N ILE A 314 -1.74 -24.51 5.56
CA ILE A 314 -1.41 -23.23 4.91
C ILE A 314 -2.52 -22.22 5.20
N ARG A 315 -3.78 -22.57 4.95
CA ARG A 315 -4.92 -21.66 5.17
C ARG A 315 -5.09 -21.26 6.61
N ASP A 316 -4.85 -22.17 7.56
CA ASP A 316 -4.95 -21.87 8.99
C ASP A 316 -3.95 -20.78 9.42
N GLY A 317 -2.81 -20.64 8.73
CA GLY A 317 -1.86 -19.54 8.92
C GLY A 317 -2.40 -18.16 8.54
N TYR A 318 -3.32 -18.09 7.57
CA TYR A 318 -3.87 -16.85 7.03
C TYR A 318 -5.35 -16.61 7.39
N LYS A 319 -5.98 -17.54 8.11
CA LYS A 319 -7.41 -17.52 8.43
C LYS A 319 -7.91 -16.25 9.14
N TYR A 320 -7.03 -15.54 9.84
CA TYR A 320 -7.36 -14.34 10.63
C TYR A 320 -6.59 -13.10 10.19
N LEU A 321 -6.11 -13.08 8.95
CA LEU A 321 -5.34 -11.97 8.38
C LEU A 321 -6.03 -10.60 8.53
N THR A 322 -7.35 -10.55 8.35
CA THR A 322 -8.17 -9.34 8.46
C THR A 322 -8.81 -9.14 9.84
N GLY A 323 -8.53 -10.02 10.80
CA GLY A 323 -9.11 -9.97 12.15
C GLY A 323 -10.58 -10.43 12.28
N VAL A 324 -11.27 -10.69 11.16
CA VAL A 324 -12.68 -11.14 11.14
C VAL A 324 -12.79 -12.61 11.56
N GLY A 325 -13.61 -12.90 12.59
CA GLY A 325 -13.84 -14.26 13.08
C GLY A 325 -13.09 -14.64 14.37
N ARG A 326 -12.44 -13.68 15.06
CA ARG A 326 -12.11 -13.86 16.47
C ARG A 326 -13.40 -13.90 17.29
N ALA A 327 -13.73 -15.06 17.87
CA ALA A 327 -14.20 -15.02 19.25
C ALA A 327 -13.06 -14.34 20.03
N LEU A 328 -13.38 -13.35 20.87
CA LEU A 328 -12.41 -12.64 21.69
C LEU A 328 -11.84 -13.58 22.76
N HIS A 329 -11.15 -14.63 22.36
CA HIS A 329 -10.13 -15.22 23.19
C HIS A 329 -8.99 -14.23 23.14
N SER A 330 -8.74 -13.58 24.27
CA SER A 330 -7.46 -12.95 24.52
C SER A 330 -6.40 -13.89 23.95
N LEU A 331 -5.62 -13.41 22.96
CA LEU A 331 -4.32 -14.00 22.71
C LEU A 331 -3.70 -14.24 24.10
N PRO A 332 -3.04 -15.38 24.38
CA PRO A 332 -2.19 -15.41 25.56
C PRO A 332 -1.27 -14.22 25.37
N ALA A 333 -1.44 -13.20 26.22
CA ALA A 333 -0.53 -12.08 26.25
C ALA A 333 0.85 -12.73 26.29
N ARG A 334 1.74 -12.37 25.35
CA ARG A 334 3.15 -12.69 25.54
C ARG A 334 3.58 -11.84 26.72
N GLU A 335 3.36 -12.40 27.90
CA GLU A 335 3.80 -11.84 29.16
C GLU A 335 5.30 -12.05 29.19
N ILE A 336 6.04 -10.95 29.07
CA ILE A 336 7.46 -10.95 29.35
C ILE A 336 7.57 -10.79 30.87
N GLU A 337 7.97 -11.85 31.56
CA GLU A 337 8.28 -11.78 32.98
C GLU A 337 9.65 -11.10 33.14
N LEU A 338 9.65 -9.89 33.67
CA LEU A 338 10.86 -9.19 34.09
C LEU A 338 10.95 -9.27 35.62
N PRO A 339 11.86 -10.05 36.19
CA PRO A 339 12.10 -10.02 37.63
C PRO A 339 12.79 -8.69 37.97
N LEU A 340 12.01 -7.71 38.42
CA LEU A 340 12.55 -6.49 39.01
C LEU A 340 12.96 -6.79 40.46
N HIS A 341 14.25 -7.06 40.65
CA HIS A 341 14.84 -7.10 41.98
C HIS A 341 15.44 -5.74 42.31
N ASP A 342 14.61 -4.80 42.76
CA ASP A 342 15.17 -3.66 43.49
C ASP A 342 14.19 -3.04 44.50
N ASN A 343 14.74 -2.62 45.65
CA ASN A 343 14.00 -2.19 46.84
C ASN A 343 13.81 -0.66 46.94
N GLY A 344 13.98 0.07 45.84
CA GLY A 344 13.88 1.54 45.78
C GLY A 344 12.51 2.03 45.26
N ILE A 345 12.05 3.19 45.76
CA ILE A 345 10.77 3.81 45.39
C ILE A 345 10.89 4.64 44.08
N GLU A 346 12.08 5.14 43.73
CA GLU A 346 12.32 5.99 42.54
C GLU A 346 12.05 5.32 41.17
N PRO A 347 12.41 4.04 40.91
CA PRO A 347 12.15 3.39 39.63
C PRO A 347 10.66 3.21 39.33
N MET A 348 9.83 3.11 40.38
CA MET A 348 8.38 2.92 40.28
C MET A 348 7.65 4.17 39.79
N GLU A 349 8.10 5.36 40.21
CA GLU A 349 7.54 6.64 39.74
C GLU A 349 7.96 6.96 38.31
N PHE A 350 9.20 6.59 37.93
CA PHE A 350 9.70 6.71 36.56
C PHE A 350 8.92 5.83 35.55
N LEU A 351 8.56 4.60 35.93
CA LEU A 351 7.73 3.75 35.07
C LEU A 351 6.30 4.29 34.91
N LYS A 352 5.73 4.88 35.97
CA LYS A 352 4.44 5.57 35.89
C LYS A 352 4.48 6.82 35.01
N SER A 353 5.56 7.59 35.03
CA SER A 353 5.69 8.79 34.18
C SER A 353 5.84 8.45 32.69
N MET A 354 6.29 7.24 32.36
CA MET A 354 6.29 6.70 30.99
C MET A 354 4.96 6.02 30.58
N GLY A 355 3.90 6.13 31.39
CA GLY A 355 2.58 5.57 31.10
C GLY A 355 2.44 4.07 31.36
N ILE A 356 3.40 3.43 32.04
CA ILE A 356 3.39 1.99 32.34
C ILE A 356 2.65 1.76 33.67
N SER A 357 1.51 1.07 33.63
CA SER A 357 0.75 0.71 34.82
C SER A 357 1.31 -0.56 35.49
N LEU A 358 1.68 -0.46 36.76
CA LEU A 358 2.18 -1.59 37.57
C LEU A 358 1.08 -2.09 38.52
N THR A 359 0.80 -3.39 38.51
CA THR A 359 -0.22 -3.99 39.40
C THR A 359 0.44 -5.00 40.34
N SER A 360 0.13 -4.91 41.64
CA SER A 360 0.67 -5.80 42.67
C SER A 360 -0.02 -7.17 42.64
N LEU A 361 0.76 -8.25 42.70
CA LEU A 361 0.32 -9.63 42.52
C LEU A 361 -0.39 -10.23 43.76
N LYS A 362 -1.38 -9.53 44.34
CA LYS A 362 -2.16 -10.05 45.49
C LYS A 362 -3.69 -10.03 45.36
N GLU A 363 -4.26 -9.62 44.22
CA GLU A 363 -5.72 -9.43 44.11
C GLU A 363 -6.47 -10.37 43.15
N MET A 364 -5.91 -11.52 42.72
CA MET A 364 -6.64 -12.41 41.78
C MET A 364 -6.63 -13.91 42.11
N THR A 365 -6.53 -14.31 43.38
CA THR A 365 -6.78 -15.70 43.78
C THR A 365 -7.85 -15.77 44.87
N LEU A 366 -9.06 -16.13 44.46
CA LEU A 366 -10.15 -16.56 45.35
C LEU A 366 -9.79 -17.98 45.85
N GLY A 367 -9.47 -18.16 47.14
CA GLY A 367 -9.36 -19.50 47.75
C GLY A 367 -8.35 -19.67 48.88
N ASP A 368 -8.85 -19.57 50.11
CA ASP A 368 -8.41 -20.13 51.40
C ASP A 368 -7.08 -19.71 52.09
N PRO A 369 -7.07 -19.41 53.42
CA PRO A 369 -5.97 -18.72 54.09
C PRO A 369 -5.23 -19.63 55.09
N THR A 370 -4.06 -20.16 54.75
CA THR A 370 -3.12 -20.68 55.78
C THR A 370 -1.69 -20.83 55.24
N THR A 371 -0.90 -19.75 55.26
CA THR A 371 0.51 -19.72 55.72
C THR A 371 1.11 -18.35 55.42
N GLN A 372 1.38 -17.58 56.48
CA GLN A 372 2.14 -16.34 56.40
C GLN A 372 3.64 -16.65 56.28
N LYS A 373 4.22 -16.35 55.12
CA LYS A 373 5.63 -15.96 54.99
C LYS A 373 5.72 -14.81 54.01
N GLU A 374 6.27 -13.68 54.48
CA GLU A 374 6.55 -12.51 53.66
C GLU A 374 7.59 -12.85 52.59
N GLN A 375 7.20 -12.88 51.32
CA GLN A 375 8.10 -12.62 50.21
C GLN A 375 7.71 -11.27 49.60
N LYS A 376 8.56 -10.27 49.85
CA LYS A 376 8.54 -8.96 49.20
C LYS A 376 9.11 -9.10 47.78
N GLY A 377 8.49 -8.40 46.83
CA GLY A 377 9.17 -7.93 45.62
C GLY A 377 8.96 -8.75 44.34
N VAL A 378 7.72 -8.94 43.90
CA VAL A 378 7.43 -9.30 42.49
C VAL A 378 6.27 -8.45 41.98
N TYR A 379 6.56 -7.59 40.99
CA TYR A 379 5.57 -6.76 40.30
C TYR A 379 5.40 -7.24 38.87
N ARG A 380 4.17 -7.27 38.35
CA ARG A 380 3.89 -7.60 36.95
C ARG A 380 3.81 -6.32 36.13
N VAL A 381 4.68 -6.16 35.14
CA VAL A 381 4.68 -5.01 34.23
C VAL A 381 3.82 -5.32 33.02
N ARG A 382 2.72 -4.59 32.84
CA ARG A 382 1.89 -4.69 31.63
C ARG A 382 2.29 -3.58 30.66
N ILE A 383 3.14 -3.90 29.69
CA ILE A 383 3.47 -2.98 28.60
C ILE A 383 2.37 -3.10 27.55
N VAL A 384 1.47 -2.12 27.51
CA VAL A 384 0.51 -1.97 26.42
C VAL A 384 1.15 -1.05 25.39
N ALA A 385 1.86 -1.64 24.42
CA ALA A 385 2.22 -0.90 23.23
C ALA A 385 0.97 -0.83 22.35
N GLU A 386 0.20 0.25 22.46
CA GLU A 386 -0.63 0.67 21.34
C GLU A 386 0.32 1.12 20.24
N VAL A 387 0.71 0.19 19.36
CA VAL A 387 1.35 0.52 18.10
C VAL A 387 0.27 1.14 17.22
N GLY A 388 -0.05 2.40 17.49
CA GLY A 388 -0.59 3.30 16.50
C GLY A 388 0.51 3.52 15.47
N ALA A 389 0.70 2.57 14.56
CA ALA A 389 1.41 2.83 13.32
C ALA A 389 0.52 3.76 12.50
N THR A 390 0.54 5.06 12.83
CA THR A 390 0.32 6.08 11.81
C THR A 390 1.45 5.87 10.81
N PRO A 391 1.16 5.57 9.54
CA PRO A 391 2.20 5.63 8.53
C PRO A 391 2.81 7.03 8.60
N GLU A 392 4.11 7.14 8.34
CA GLU A 392 4.67 8.38 7.84
C GLU A 392 4.03 8.65 6.46
N GLU A 393 2.74 9.02 6.46
CA GLU A 393 2.28 10.04 5.54
C GLU A 393 3.25 11.22 5.75
N GLU A 394 3.77 11.84 4.68
CA GLU A 394 4.34 13.18 4.82
C GLU A 394 3.30 13.98 5.60
N ALA A 395 3.55 14.21 6.89
CA ALA A 395 2.55 14.76 7.78
C ALA A 395 2.19 16.12 7.20
N VAL A 396 1.02 16.20 6.54
CA VAL A 396 0.61 17.39 5.82
C VAL A 396 0.42 18.46 6.87
N VAL A 397 1.41 19.34 7.04
CA VAL A 397 1.39 20.36 8.08
C VAL A 397 0.18 21.25 7.81
N PRO A 398 -0.86 21.19 8.66
CA PRO A 398 -2.08 21.92 8.42
C PRO A 398 -1.79 23.42 8.50
N HIS A 399 -2.39 24.17 7.60
CA HIS A 399 -2.42 25.63 7.66
C HIS A 399 -3.75 26.07 8.25
N VAL A 400 -3.83 27.35 8.61
CA VAL A 400 -5.03 27.96 9.16
C VAL A 400 -5.34 29.27 8.48
N VAL A 401 -6.63 29.52 8.28
CA VAL A 401 -7.18 30.81 7.90
C VAL A 401 -7.88 31.40 9.13
N GLN A 402 -7.29 32.44 9.71
CA GLN A 402 -7.79 33.08 10.92
C GLN A 402 -8.45 34.41 10.57
N LEU A 403 -9.71 34.60 10.97
CA LEU A 403 -10.44 35.87 10.75
C LEU A 403 -10.07 36.86 11.85
N ILE A 404 -9.46 37.98 11.47
CA ILE A 404 -8.92 38.98 12.40
C ILE A 404 -9.76 40.26 12.47
N SER A 405 -10.68 40.47 11.51
CA SER A 405 -11.61 41.61 11.56
C SER A 405 -12.67 41.43 12.67
N PRO A 406 -13.21 42.53 13.24
CA PRO A 406 -14.40 42.48 14.08
C PRO A 406 -15.59 41.89 13.29
N PRO A 407 -16.44 41.03 13.88
CA PRO A 407 -16.54 40.62 15.30
C PRO A 407 -15.62 39.45 15.70
N PHE A 408 -14.88 38.85 14.77
CA PHE A 408 -14.17 37.59 14.98
C PHE A 408 -12.90 37.74 15.83
N LEU A 409 -12.15 38.85 15.69
CA LEU A 409 -10.97 39.19 16.53
C LEU A 409 -9.99 38.02 16.76
N GLY A 410 -9.80 37.16 15.75
CA GLY A 410 -8.92 35.98 15.82
C GLY A 410 -9.53 34.73 16.46
N ARG A 411 -10.78 34.76 16.94
CA ARG A 411 -11.41 33.58 17.57
C ARG A 411 -11.82 32.50 16.57
N THR A 412 -12.17 32.91 15.35
CA THR A 412 -12.57 31.98 14.29
C THR A 412 -11.34 31.53 13.53
N VAL A 413 -11.01 30.25 13.65
CA VAL A 413 -9.87 29.61 12.97
C VAL A 413 -10.38 28.47 12.12
N LEU A 414 -10.08 28.53 10.83
CA LEU A 414 -10.48 27.55 9.84
C LEU A 414 -9.26 26.72 9.45
N THR A 415 -9.36 25.40 9.58
CA THR A 415 -8.29 24.48 9.16
C THR A 415 -8.21 24.45 7.64
N ALA A 416 -7.00 24.55 7.10
CA ALA A 416 -6.75 24.60 5.67
C ALA A 416 -5.64 23.63 5.23
N GLY A 417 -5.80 23.07 4.03
CA GLY A 417 -4.80 22.27 3.36
C GLY A 417 -3.70 23.14 2.73
N PRO A 418 -2.41 22.73 2.79
CA PRO A 418 -1.32 23.43 2.13
C PRO A 418 -1.29 23.22 0.62
N ALA A 419 -0.45 23.99 -0.06
CA ALA A 419 -0.03 23.75 -1.44
C ALA A 419 1.43 23.28 -1.50
N LYS A 420 1.79 22.46 -2.48
CA LYS A 420 3.19 22.04 -2.74
C LYS A 420 3.98 23.06 -3.57
N PHE A 421 3.28 24.05 -4.10
CA PHE A 421 3.80 25.12 -4.96
C PHE A 421 3.29 26.47 -4.46
N GLY A 422 3.94 27.56 -4.84
CA GLY A 422 3.68 28.87 -4.25
C GLY A 422 4.61 29.22 -3.10
N MET A 423 4.26 30.26 -2.36
CA MET A 423 4.99 30.71 -1.18
C MET A 423 4.78 29.74 -0.02
N ASP A 424 5.88 29.26 0.54
CA ASP A 424 5.90 28.42 1.73
C ASP A 424 5.65 29.26 3.00
N LEU A 425 4.44 29.13 3.56
CA LEU A 425 4.01 29.86 4.75
C LEU A 425 4.75 29.40 6.02
N THR A 426 5.39 28.23 6.05
CA THR A 426 6.15 27.76 7.23
C THR A 426 7.43 28.58 7.46
N LYS A 427 8.02 29.10 6.37
CA LYS A 427 9.24 29.91 6.38
C LYS A 427 8.99 31.39 6.69
N GLN A 428 7.73 31.83 6.73
CA GLN A 428 7.36 33.22 7.02
C GLN A 428 7.09 33.41 8.51
N GLU A 429 7.79 34.36 9.16
CA GLU A 429 7.63 34.61 10.59
C GLU A 429 6.24 35.15 10.97
N HIS A 430 5.64 36.00 10.12
CA HIS A 430 4.44 36.78 10.47
C HIS A 430 3.17 36.38 9.68
N GLY A 431 3.22 35.31 8.88
CA GLY A 431 2.12 34.92 8.00
C GLY A 431 1.75 35.98 6.96
N VAL A 432 0.68 35.73 6.20
CA VAL A 432 0.19 36.68 5.19
C VAL A 432 -1.18 37.21 5.58
N LYS A 433 -1.25 38.52 5.83
CA LYS A 433 -2.48 39.25 6.16
C LYS A 433 -3.06 39.92 4.92
N GLY A 434 -4.37 39.83 4.72
CA GLY A 434 -5.07 40.58 3.68
C GLY A 434 -6.58 40.55 3.82
N SER A 435 -7.24 41.55 3.21
CA SER A 435 -8.70 41.57 3.05
C SER A 435 -9.12 40.59 1.96
N ILE A 436 -10.22 39.88 2.14
CA ILE A 436 -10.71 38.91 1.16
C ILE A 436 -11.62 39.57 0.12
N VAL A 437 -11.46 39.19 -1.14
CA VAL A 437 -12.39 39.54 -2.23
C VAL A 437 -12.69 38.31 -3.07
N LYS A 438 -13.96 38.11 -3.42
CA LYS A 438 -14.42 37.03 -4.31
C LYS A 438 -14.00 37.31 -5.75
N ALA A 439 -13.40 36.33 -6.42
CA ALA A 439 -13.07 36.47 -7.84
C ALA A 439 -14.33 36.39 -8.73
N SER A 440 -14.31 37.11 -9.86
CA SER A 440 -15.33 37.04 -10.92
C SER A 440 -14.64 36.71 -12.25
N PRO A 441 -14.90 35.56 -12.88
CA PRO A 441 -15.79 34.48 -12.44
C PRO A 441 -15.25 33.74 -11.19
N TYR A 442 -16.15 33.19 -10.37
CA TYR A 442 -15.78 32.59 -9.08
C TYR A 442 -14.85 31.37 -9.20
N THR A 443 -14.81 30.72 -10.35
CA THR A 443 -13.92 29.58 -10.63
C THR A 443 -12.51 29.98 -11.08
N ALA A 444 -12.33 31.23 -11.54
CA ALA A 444 -11.06 31.79 -12.06
C ALA A 444 -10.33 30.90 -13.10
N CYS A 445 -11.06 30.15 -13.92
CA CYS A 445 -10.49 29.30 -14.97
C CYS A 445 -10.11 30.04 -16.26
N GLY A 446 -10.21 31.38 -16.26
CA GLY A 446 -9.93 32.24 -17.40
C GLY A 446 -9.62 33.67 -16.93
N PRO A 447 -9.66 34.67 -17.84
CA PRO A 447 -9.40 36.06 -17.46
C PRO A 447 -10.37 36.52 -16.37
N VAL A 448 -9.82 37.19 -15.36
CA VAL A 448 -10.56 37.65 -14.18
C VAL A 448 -11.05 39.07 -14.41
N ASP A 449 -12.37 39.27 -14.38
CA ASP A 449 -13.04 40.53 -14.71
C ASP A 449 -12.79 41.61 -13.63
N ASN A 450 -12.73 41.20 -12.35
CA ASN A 450 -12.55 42.11 -11.22
C ASN A 450 -11.08 42.25 -10.76
N ALA A 451 -10.15 42.20 -11.70
CA ALA A 451 -8.70 42.30 -11.42
C ALA A 451 -8.33 43.55 -10.61
N ALA A 452 -9.01 44.68 -10.83
CA ALA A 452 -8.75 45.93 -10.10
C ALA A 452 -9.10 45.84 -8.60
N GLU A 453 -10.08 45.03 -8.21
CA GLU A 453 -10.51 44.84 -6.83
C GLU A 453 -9.65 43.82 -6.08
N LEU A 454 -9.04 42.88 -6.81
CA LEU A 454 -8.18 41.84 -6.26
C LEU A 454 -6.75 42.31 -5.99
N LYS A 455 -6.34 43.45 -6.58
CA LYS A 455 -5.00 43.99 -6.41
C LYS A 455 -4.72 44.34 -4.95
N GLY A 456 -3.71 43.70 -4.35
CA GLY A 456 -3.34 43.89 -2.95
C GLY A 456 -4.25 43.17 -1.94
N ARG A 457 -5.15 42.30 -2.40
CA ARG A 457 -6.12 41.56 -1.57
C ARG A 457 -5.98 40.04 -1.75
N ILE A 458 -6.57 39.26 -0.85
CA ILE A 458 -6.59 37.80 -0.92
C ILE A 458 -7.79 37.37 -1.75
N ALA A 459 -7.54 36.59 -2.81
CA ALA A 459 -8.59 36.13 -3.71
C ALA A 459 -9.31 34.90 -3.13
N LEU A 460 -10.63 34.93 -3.09
CA LEU A 460 -11.48 33.79 -2.76
C LEU A 460 -12.03 33.16 -4.04
N VAL A 461 -11.75 31.87 -4.24
CA VAL A 461 -12.02 31.17 -5.50
C VAL A 461 -12.59 29.78 -5.25
N LEU A 462 -13.59 29.39 -6.02
CA LEU A 462 -14.18 28.04 -5.95
C LEU A 462 -13.37 27.05 -6.79
N ARG A 463 -13.25 25.81 -6.29
CA ARG A 463 -12.78 24.68 -7.09
C ARG A 463 -13.72 24.49 -8.29
N GLY A 464 -13.13 24.25 -9.46
CA GLY A 464 -13.84 24.08 -10.73
C GLY A 464 -13.05 23.13 -11.61
N ASP A 465 -13.36 23.09 -12.91
CA ASP A 465 -12.85 22.06 -13.83
C ASP A 465 -11.38 22.26 -14.27
N CYS A 466 -10.75 23.38 -13.89
CA CYS A 466 -9.36 23.67 -14.21
C CYS A 466 -8.40 23.51 -13.01
N MET A 467 -7.13 23.29 -13.31
CA MET A 467 -6.07 23.00 -12.32
C MET A 467 -5.75 24.20 -11.40
N PHE A 468 -5.35 23.92 -10.15
CA PHE A 468 -5.05 24.95 -9.14
C PHE A 468 -3.89 25.89 -9.54
N ALA A 469 -2.83 25.35 -10.14
CA ALA A 469 -1.68 26.13 -10.61
C ALA A 469 -2.08 27.14 -11.70
N ALA A 470 -2.88 26.71 -12.69
CA ALA A 470 -3.41 27.59 -13.73
C ALA A 470 -4.25 28.75 -13.15
N LYS A 471 -5.09 28.50 -12.14
CA LYS A 471 -5.84 29.55 -11.43
C LYS A 471 -4.93 30.52 -10.70
N ALA A 472 -3.93 29.99 -9.99
CA ALA A 472 -2.96 30.80 -9.26
C ALA A 472 -2.20 31.76 -10.19
N ARG A 473 -1.85 31.34 -11.41
CA ARG A 473 -1.20 32.21 -12.41
C ARG A 473 -2.09 33.38 -12.84
N TRP A 474 -3.38 33.14 -13.12
CA TRP A 474 -4.31 34.22 -13.45
C TRP A 474 -4.47 35.23 -12.31
N LEU A 475 -4.59 34.75 -11.08
CA LEU A 475 -4.75 35.60 -9.90
C LEU A 475 -3.47 36.36 -9.55
N GLN A 476 -2.30 35.77 -9.80
CA GLN A 476 -1.02 36.46 -9.67
C GLN A 476 -0.89 37.62 -10.66
N GLN A 477 -1.35 37.43 -11.90
CA GLN A 477 -1.38 38.52 -12.90
C GLN A 477 -2.29 39.68 -12.48
N THR A 478 -3.36 39.42 -11.71
CA THR A 478 -4.20 40.49 -11.15
C THR A 478 -3.56 41.26 -9.98
N GLY A 479 -2.44 40.77 -9.45
CA GLY A 479 -1.76 41.37 -8.31
C GLY A 479 -2.39 41.02 -6.96
N ALA A 480 -3.04 39.86 -6.85
CA ALA A 480 -3.49 39.32 -5.57
C ALA A 480 -2.27 39.02 -4.67
N ILE A 481 -2.45 39.09 -3.35
CA ILE A 481 -1.37 38.80 -2.37
C ILE A 481 -1.46 37.39 -1.77
N GLY A 482 -2.53 36.65 -2.07
CA GLY A 482 -2.76 35.28 -1.65
C GLY A 482 -4.06 34.72 -2.23
N VAL A 483 -4.23 33.40 -2.19
CA VAL A 483 -5.43 32.74 -2.73
C VAL A 483 -5.95 31.69 -1.74
N ILE A 484 -7.27 31.72 -1.52
CA ILE A 484 -8.02 30.72 -0.77
C ILE A 484 -8.93 29.97 -1.75
N PHE A 485 -8.72 28.67 -1.89
CA PHE A 485 -9.57 27.80 -2.69
C PHE A 485 -10.63 27.15 -1.81
N ILE A 486 -11.91 27.22 -2.21
CA ILE A 486 -13.02 26.51 -1.55
C ILE A 486 -13.42 25.28 -2.36
N ASP A 487 -13.60 24.13 -1.70
CA ASP A 487 -14.11 22.93 -2.36
C ASP A 487 -15.55 23.10 -2.86
N HIS A 488 -15.86 22.54 -4.03
CA HIS A 488 -17.21 22.59 -4.63
C HIS A 488 -18.12 21.46 -4.14
N ARG A 489 -17.57 20.47 -3.43
CA ARG A 489 -18.33 19.33 -2.89
C ARG A 489 -19.03 19.72 -1.60
N GLU A 490 -20.34 19.89 -1.67
CA GLU A 490 -21.17 20.23 -0.51
C GLU A 490 -21.03 19.20 0.63
N GLY A 491 -20.83 19.70 1.86
CA GLY A 491 -20.73 18.88 3.08
C GLY A 491 -19.32 18.40 3.45
N SER A 492 -18.32 18.64 2.59
CA SER A 492 -16.92 18.38 2.92
C SER A 492 -16.43 19.22 4.11
N ASN A 493 -15.62 18.61 4.98
CA ASN A 493 -15.07 19.20 6.21
C ASN A 493 -13.69 18.62 6.55
N SER A 494 -12.89 19.34 7.36
CA SER A 494 -11.54 18.92 7.72
C SER A 494 -11.45 17.83 8.80
N ASP A 495 -12.55 17.53 9.49
CA ASP A 495 -12.58 16.58 10.61
C ASP A 495 -12.83 15.13 10.16
N GLU A 496 -13.63 14.95 9.11
CA GLU A 496 -14.02 13.65 8.55
C GLU A 496 -13.24 13.30 7.27
N THR A 497 -12.71 14.30 6.56
CA THR A 497 -11.92 14.10 5.34
C THR A 497 -10.45 14.43 5.62
N PRO A 498 -9.50 13.52 5.32
CA PRO A 498 -8.09 13.79 5.52
C PRO A 498 -7.65 15.00 4.67
N LEU A 499 -6.84 15.87 5.27
CA LEU A 499 -6.24 16.99 4.58
C LEU A 499 -5.31 16.48 3.49
N PHE A 500 -5.38 17.11 2.32
CA PHE A 500 -4.48 16.82 1.21
C PHE A 500 -3.74 18.11 0.81
N GLN A 501 -2.56 17.93 0.23
CA GLN A 501 -1.77 19.03 -0.30
C GLN A 501 -2.13 19.25 -1.78
N MET A 502 -2.34 20.51 -2.18
CA MET A 502 -2.56 20.83 -3.60
C MET A 502 -1.27 20.61 -4.39
N VAL A 503 -1.34 19.79 -5.44
CA VAL A 503 -0.22 19.46 -6.34
C VAL A 503 -0.33 20.26 -7.64
N GLY A 504 0.82 20.60 -8.24
CA GLY A 504 0.90 21.32 -9.51
C GLY A 504 0.32 20.53 -10.69
N ASP A 505 0.23 21.20 -11.84
CA ASP A 505 -0.35 20.71 -13.09
C ASP A 505 0.61 19.86 -13.95
N GLY A 506 1.82 19.57 -13.46
CA GLY A 506 2.86 18.82 -14.17
C GLY A 506 3.81 19.70 -14.99
N ASP A 507 3.48 20.98 -15.17
CA ASP A 507 4.37 22.02 -15.69
C ASP A 507 5.21 22.64 -14.56
N SER A 508 6.23 23.44 -14.91
CA SER A 508 7.00 24.18 -13.90
C SER A 508 6.09 25.14 -13.13
N THR A 509 6.16 25.07 -11.79
CA THR A 509 5.38 25.91 -10.86
C THR A 509 6.24 26.93 -10.11
N GLU A 510 7.51 27.10 -10.52
CA GLU A 510 8.45 28.06 -9.93
C GLU A 510 8.02 29.53 -10.16
N ASP A 511 7.14 29.77 -11.14
CA ASP A 511 6.61 31.08 -11.48
C ASP A 511 5.57 31.60 -10.47
N ILE A 512 4.99 30.71 -9.65
CA ILE A 512 3.94 31.05 -8.69
C ILE A 512 4.57 31.43 -7.34
N THR A 513 4.43 32.68 -6.93
CA THR A 513 4.97 33.22 -5.68
C THR A 513 3.89 33.54 -4.64
N LEU A 514 2.62 33.26 -4.92
CA LEU A 514 1.52 33.52 -3.99
C LEU A 514 1.42 32.44 -2.90
N PRO A 515 1.01 32.79 -1.67
CA PRO A 515 0.57 31.82 -0.68
C PRO A 515 -0.80 31.25 -1.08
N LEU A 516 -0.91 29.93 -1.07
CA LEU A 516 -2.10 29.20 -1.52
C LEU A 516 -2.57 28.26 -0.40
N VAL A 517 -3.86 28.35 -0.07
CA VAL A 517 -4.49 27.48 0.93
C VAL A 517 -5.80 26.92 0.41
N PHE A 518 -6.17 25.73 0.89
CA PHE A 518 -7.39 25.03 0.52
C PHE A 518 -8.34 24.87 1.71
N LEU A 519 -9.60 25.26 1.56
CA LEU A 519 -10.67 25.06 2.52
C LEU A 519 -11.72 24.10 1.96
N PHE A 520 -12.24 23.23 2.82
CA PHE A 520 -13.41 22.43 2.48
C PHE A 520 -14.69 23.29 2.52
N SER A 521 -15.79 22.73 2.01
CA SER A 521 -17.02 23.50 1.77
C SER A 521 -17.64 24.07 3.05
N ARG A 522 -17.57 23.37 4.20
CA ARG A 522 -18.14 23.86 5.46
C ARG A 522 -17.37 25.06 6.01
N GLU A 523 -16.06 24.99 6.02
CA GLU A 523 -15.16 26.06 6.44
C GLU A 523 -15.25 27.25 5.46
N GLY A 524 -15.33 26.96 4.16
CA GLY A 524 -15.56 27.95 3.12
C GLY A 524 -16.92 28.66 3.24
N ALA A 525 -17.97 27.97 3.70
CA ALA A 525 -19.28 28.56 3.96
C ALA A 525 -19.23 29.56 5.12
N VAL A 526 -18.48 29.28 6.19
CA VAL A 526 -18.25 30.25 7.28
C VAL A 526 -17.57 31.52 6.75
N LEU A 527 -16.58 31.37 5.88
CA LEU A 527 -15.88 32.49 5.28
C LEU A 527 -16.76 33.30 4.31
N THR A 528 -17.59 32.61 3.53
CA THR A 528 -18.52 33.24 2.57
C THR A 528 -19.64 33.98 3.30
N ALA A 529 -20.21 33.40 4.36
CA ALA A 529 -21.22 34.05 5.21
C ALA A 529 -20.64 35.31 5.88
N ALA A 530 -19.40 35.25 6.38
CA ALA A 530 -18.73 36.42 6.96
C ALA A 530 -18.57 37.57 5.96
N LEU A 531 -18.32 37.28 4.68
CA LEU A 531 -18.23 38.26 3.60
C LEU A 531 -19.59 38.86 3.21
N GLU A 532 -20.67 38.09 3.31
CA GLU A 532 -22.04 38.57 3.05
C GLU A 532 -22.55 39.45 4.20
N GLU A 533 -22.23 39.11 5.44
CA GLU A 533 -22.64 39.86 6.64
C GLU A 533 -21.77 41.10 6.91
N HIS A 534 -20.49 41.07 6.52
CA HIS A 534 -19.52 42.14 6.77
C HIS A 534 -18.76 42.53 5.51
N HIS A 535 -18.80 43.81 5.15
CA HIS A 535 -18.23 44.32 3.90
C HIS A 535 -16.68 44.25 3.85
N ASN A 536 -16.00 44.16 5.00
CA ASN A 536 -14.53 44.05 5.08
C ASN A 536 -14.14 42.91 6.04
N VAL A 537 -13.76 41.76 5.47
CA VAL A 537 -13.23 40.62 6.21
C VAL A 537 -11.72 40.53 5.97
N ASP A 538 -10.95 40.70 7.03
CA ASP A 538 -9.50 40.52 7.02
C ASP A 538 -9.16 39.13 7.56
N VAL A 539 -8.29 38.43 6.85
CA VAL A 539 -7.76 37.14 7.28
C VAL A 539 -6.25 37.11 7.36
N LEU A 540 -5.78 36.17 8.15
CA LEU A 540 -4.38 35.85 8.34
C LEU A 540 -4.14 34.39 7.98
N LEU A 541 -3.22 34.15 7.04
CA LEU A 541 -2.79 32.83 6.61
C LEU A 541 -1.52 32.43 7.37
N LEU A 542 -1.58 31.34 8.14
CA LEU A 542 -0.49 30.88 9.00
C LEU A 542 -0.38 29.35 9.00
N PRO A 543 0.77 28.78 9.38
CA PRO A 543 0.86 27.39 9.82
C PRO A 543 0.07 27.19 11.11
N LYS A 544 -0.59 26.03 11.30
CA LYS A 544 -1.40 25.73 12.50
C LYS A 544 -0.61 25.90 13.80
N GLU A 545 0.67 25.57 13.80
CA GLU A 545 1.59 25.70 14.96
C GLU A 545 1.78 27.14 15.44
N ARG A 546 1.49 28.15 14.60
CA ARG A 546 1.68 29.58 14.90
C ARG A 546 0.37 30.34 15.02
N GLN A 547 -0.74 29.65 15.25
CA GLN A 547 -2.05 30.26 15.45
C GLN A 547 -2.01 31.30 16.59
N LEU A 548 -2.55 32.51 16.33
CA LEU A 548 -2.65 33.54 17.36
C LEU A 548 -3.61 33.10 18.48
N GLY A 549 -3.15 33.13 19.73
CA GLY A 549 -3.94 32.79 20.92
C GLY A 549 -3.67 31.43 21.55
N HIS A 550 -2.68 30.67 21.06
CA HIS A 550 -2.20 29.44 21.69
C HIS A 550 -0.89 29.69 22.42
N ASP A 551 -0.87 29.58 23.76
CA ASP A 551 0.38 29.59 24.53
C ASP A 551 1.22 28.35 24.16
N LYS A 552 2.54 28.55 24.01
CA LYS A 552 3.52 27.51 23.67
C LYS A 552 3.46 26.39 24.72
N MET A 553 2.92 25.23 24.37
CA MET A 553 3.24 23.99 25.06
C MET A 553 4.57 23.45 24.52
N GLU A 554 5.42 23.02 25.45
CA GLU A 554 6.77 22.49 25.24
C GLU A 554 6.80 21.39 24.17
N LYS A 555 7.80 21.44 23.27
CA LYS A 555 8.09 20.34 22.36
C LYS A 555 8.53 19.11 23.18
N PRO A 556 8.00 17.90 22.95
CA PRO A 556 8.56 16.71 23.56
C PRO A 556 9.94 16.43 22.96
N ILE A 557 10.92 16.18 23.84
CA ILE A 557 12.29 15.79 23.47
C ILE A 557 12.22 14.39 22.86
N SER A 558 12.60 14.25 21.59
CA SER A 558 12.77 12.94 20.95
C SER A 558 14.15 12.38 21.27
N MET A 559 14.23 11.27 22.02
CA MET A 559 15.47 10.51 22.22
C MET A 559 15.48 9.27 21.31
N ASN A 560 16.55 9.10 20.53
CA ASN A 560 16.77 7.93 19.70
C ASN A 560 17.44 6.82 20.51
N ILE A 561 16.87 5.61 20.50
CA ILE A 561 17.44 4.44 21.16
C ILE A 561 17.85 3.42 20.08
N LYS A 562 19.10 2.95 20.10
CA LYS A 562 19.55 1.81 19.29
C LYS A 562 19.58 0.53 20.10
N LEU A 563 19.12 -0.55 19.47
CA LEU A 563 19.13 -1.91 19.99
C LEU A 563 20.28 -2.69 19.37
N LEU A 564 21.21 -3.20 20.19
CA LEU A 564 22.30 -4.07 19.73
C LEU A 564 22.17 -5.45 20.39
N LEU A 565 22.33 -6.49 19.57
CA LEU A 565 22.48 -7.88 20.01
C LEU A 565 23.97 -8.20 20.10
N THR A 566 24.45 -8.57 21.28
CA THR A 566 25.82 -9.06 21.49
C THR A 566 25.80 -10.55 21.82
N GLN A 567 26.78 -11.30 21.28
CA GLN A 567 26.99 -12.71 21.58
C GLN A 567 28.32 -12.83 22.36
N GLU A 568 28.27 -13.35 23.59
CA GLU A 568 29.47 -13.49 24.44
C GLU A 568 30.39 -14.61 23.94
N GLY A 569 31.70 -14.34 23.95
CA GLY A 569 32.77 -15.27 23.62
C GLY A 569 33.33 -16.01 24.85
N GLU A 570 33.69 -17.27 24.61
CA GLU A 570 34.56 -18.21 25.36
C GLU A 570 34.83 -17.95 26.87
N MET A 571 34.15 -18.70 27.76
CA MET A 571 34.73 -19.74 28.64
C MET A 571 33.75 -20.25 29.73
N GLU A 572 33.90 -21.55 30.01
CA GLU A 572 33.41 -22.38 31.14
C GLU A 572 31.96 -22.92 31.16
N GLU A 573 31.90 -24.23 31.41
CA GLU A 573 30.79 -25.15 31.16
C GLU A 573 29.58 -24.96 32.08
N ASN A 574 28.40 -25.23 31.51
CA ASN A 574 27.06 -25.34 32.14
C ASN A 574 26.29 -24.04 32.46
N SER A 575 25.90 -23.30 31.42
CA SER A 575 24.58 -22.68 31.36
C SER A 575 24.19 -22.38 29.90
N ALA A 576 22.93 -22.63 29.52
CA ALA A 576 22.41 -22.32 28.20
C ALA A 576 22.16 -20.81 28.09
N GLY A 577 23.14 -20.06 27.57
CA GLY A 577 23.04 -18.63 27.32
C GLY A 577 22.22 -18.31 26.06
N GLY A 578 21.15 -17.53 26.23
CA GLY A 578 20.43 -16.88 25.12
C GLY A 578 21.00 -15.49 24.82
N PRO A 579 20.70 -14.89 23.65
CA PRO A 579 21.21 -13.57 23.28
C PRO A 579 20.64 -12.47 24.20
N THR A 580 21.52 -11.63 24.73
CA THR A 580 21.16 -10.47 25.56
C THR A 580 21.02 -9.23 24.68
N LEU A 581 19.89 -8.53 24.78
CA LEU A 581 19.64 -7.25 24.11
C LEU A 581 20.13 -6.10 24.99
N GLN A 582 21.06 -5.29 24.47
CA GLN A 582 21.57 -4.11 25.16
C GLN A 582 20.99 -2.84 24.53
N PHE A 583 20.48 -1.94 25.37
CA PHE A 583 19.96 -0.63 24.98
C PHE A 583 21.05 0.41 25.19
N VAL A 584 21.43 1.13 24.14
CA VAL A 584 22.40 2.23 24.23
C VAL A 584 21.71 3.54 23.89
N LEU A 585 21.83 4.51 24.79
CA LEU A 585 21.33 5.87 24.65
C LEU A 585 22.46 6.75 24.10
N GLU A 586 22.28 7.34 22.92
CA GLU A 586 23.14 8.41 22.44
C GLU A 586 22.57 9.74 22.92
N ASN A 587 23.31 10.46 23.77
CA ASN A 587 23.04 11.87 24.05
C ASN A 587 23.74 12.70 22.97
N GLU A 588 22.99 13.38 22.10
CA GLU A 588 23.55 14.48 21.32
C GLU A 588 23.80 15.67 22.26
N GLU A 589 25.07 16.00 22.51
CA GLU A 589 25.46 17.26 23.15
C GLU A 589 25.13 18.43 22.21
N VAL A 590 24.01 19.10 22.45
CA VAL A 590 23.75 20.41 21.88
C VAL A 590 24.52 21.45 22.68
N PHE A 591 25.59 21.97 22.08
CA PHE A 591 26.25 23.21 22.51
C PHE A 591 25.27 24.39 22.42
N SER A 592 24.75 24.84 23.56
CA SER A 592 24.14 26.17 23.68
C SER A 592 25.22 27.19 24.07
N LYS A 593 25.58 28.05 23.11
CA LYS A 593 26.21 29.34 23.38
C LYS A 593 25.13 30.30 23.88
N GLU A 594 25.20 30.69 25.14
CA GLU A 594 24.73 32.00 25.60
C GLU A 594 25.81 32.65 26.46
N GLU A 595 26.37 33.73 25.92
CA GLU A 595 27.04 34.77 26.69
C GLU A 595 25.99 35.50 27.53
N LEU A 596 26.22 35.66 28.84
CA LEU A 596 26.18 36.95 29.55
C LEU A 596 26.49 36.78 31.06
N ILE A 597 27.69 37.24 31.43
CA ILE A 597 28.03 38.10 32.58
C ILE A 597 27.51 37.70 33.97
N GLY A 598 28.45 37.37 34.88
CA GLY A 598 28.22 37.45 36.32
C GLY A 598 29.29 36.81 37.23
N SER A 599 30.31 37.60 37.57
CA SER A 599 31.08 37.62 38.85
C SER A 599 31.77 36.35 39.41
N GLU A 600 33.11 36.39 39.34
CA GLU A 600 34.10 36.15 40.41
C GLU A 600 33.72 35.31 41.66
N GLN A 601 34.43 34.19 41.86
CA GLN A 601 35.15 33.81 43.11
C GLN A 601 35.80 32.42 42.90
N GLN A 602 37.10 32.36 42.67
CA GLN A 602 38.20 32.17 43.65
C GLN A 602 38.47 30.73 44.09
N ASP A 603 39.72 30.33 43.80
CA ASP A 603 40.57 29.34 44.46
C ASP A 603 40.06 27.89 44.59
N GLY A 604 40.73 26.86 44.06
CA GLY A 604 42.16 26.71 43.90
C GLY A 604 42.67 25.58 44.82
N ARG A 605 43.55 24.74 44.23
CA ARG A 605 44.56 23.89 44.88
C ARG A 605 44.13 22.55 45.51
N THR A 606 44.89 21.45 45.42
CA THR A 606 46.10 21.03 44.66
C THR A 606 46.27 19.54 44.98
N GLN A 607 46.69 18.73 44.00
CA GLN A 607 47.47 17.51 44.26
C GLN A 607 48.96 17.85 44.28
N PRO A 608 49.79 17.15 45.06
CA PRO A 608 51.25 17.17 44.93
C PRO A 608 51.76 15.79 44.51
N CYS A 609 52.61 15.68 43.49
CA CYS A 609 54.07 15.47 43.58
C CYS A 609 54.41 14.73 42.25
N SER A 610 55.53 14.89 41.55
CA SER A 610 56.85 15.43 41.86
C SER A 610 57.67 15.43 40.56
N ALA A 611 58.57 16.41 40.43
CA ALA A 611 59.94 16.41 39.86
C ALA A 611 60.23 15.49 38.64
N ASP A 612 60.96 15.86 37.60
CA ASP A 612 61.95 16.89 37.25
C ASP A 612 62.26 16.53 35.78
N SER A 613 62.78 17.31 34.83
CA SER A 613 63.37 18.63 34.75
C SER A 613 63.64 18.84 33.24
N SER A 614 63.57 20.09 32.78
CA SER A 614 64.43 20.72 31.74
C SER A 614 64.63 20.02 30.37
N GLN A 615 64.60 20.67 29.22
CA GLN A 615 64.59 22.09 28.88
C GLN A 615 64.42 22.22 27.36
N SER A 616 63.74 23.29 26.98
CA SER A 616 64.07 24.19 25.86
C SER A 616 64.03 23.72 24.40
N LEU A 617 63.06 24.33 23.73
CA LEU A 617 63.22 25.27 22.61
C LEU A 617 63.49 24.72 21.20
N ASN A 618 62.45 24.98 20.40
CA ASN A 618 62.50 25.63 19.09
C ASN A 618 62.87 24.79 17.86
N SER A 619 61.81 24.68 17.06
CA SER A 619 61.70 25.27 15.74
C SER A 619 61.93 24.36 14.55
N ASN A 620 61.02 24.58 13.61
CA ASN A 620 61.19 24.53 12.17
C ASN A 620 60.83 23.24 11.44
N THR A 621 59.72 23.42 10.70
CA THR A 621 59.60 23.24 9.24
C THR A 621 59.56 21.82 8.69
N GLY A 622 58.35 21.49 8.22
CA GLY A 622 58.15 20.97 6.87
C GLY A 622 58.35 19.46 6.68
N PRO A 623 58.00 18.96 5.49
CA PRO A 623 56.61 18.55 5.22
C PRO A 623 56.54 17.11 4.68
N GLU A 624 55.33 16.74 4.23
CA GLU A 624 55.05 15.64 3.30
C GLU A 624 55.29 14.22 3.81
N THR A 625 54.20 13.50 4.08
CA THR A 625 53.60 12.58 3.11
C THR A 625 52.22 12.13 3.55
#